data_AF-G2LJ03-F1
#
_entry.id   AF-G2LJ03-F1
#
_cell.length_a   1.000
_cell.length_b   1.000
_cell.length_c   1.000
_cell.angle_alpha   90.00
_cell.angle_beta   90.00
_cell.angle_gamma   90.00
#
_symmetry.space_group_name_H-M   'P 1'
#
loop_
_entity.id
_entity.type
_entity.pdbx_description
1 polymer ?
#
loop_
_entity_poly.entity_id
_entity_poly.type
_entity_poly.pdbx_seq_one_letter_code
_entity_poly.pdbx_strand_id
1 'polypeptide(L)'
;MKNIIIVTGGNGTRVADALVRLLAIGFPTRMQGNLPTSASDELEIWRIDPDRSAGALTVLNETLRRYRQIQHLMQDGNGEPPPLDAQPLAASPWAMTVNTKVRDFDPLALPGFDKPISTLRELLGQFPGKKDGTPLLHAFYEDKDLDVKINRGFYQKPFIGSPVIAAFAASLMDRNSPAGSQIDFNTLKQTQVRFFICGSVYGGTGACALPVIGQFLARERQRSNLNWSIGGCLLMPYFLPPPPPFSPLPEDRQSDARYVNEEARRMAQQFATHEAFAVFNEEERVALARQVLTGFYADPQDLTLRSRHSLVYYRDILAPTFDELYLIGKAQPDALQRWSNGGQTQRNPLNATEVAAAITALNYFAGNRVGSGQSYSLASGAKDMSPSVLRLADLPVYMVGGQPVDAEKVFLSTAVLVHLLQYQIEWDADARGWSDDPGGLRHLYQLDPARQERDRLAYRLALDLIREIMVDMVSPDRTMGWSPDIRADLDKLIAPGVESAVIERMKRRTRLFGLAADNAPQEALRFGRVKVELTSFDFYGWTPPPEFKRGDYARLVWANVFARTGAAS
;
A
#
# COMPACT_ATOMS: atom_id res chain seq x y z
N MET A 1 13.37 1.27 -14.79
CA MET A 1 13.51 -0.02 -14.07
C MET A 1 12.11 -0.50 -13.73
N LYS A 2 11.84 -1.81 -13.76
CA LYS A 2 10.48 -2.31 -13.55
C LYS A 2 10.32 -2.84 -12.13
N ASN A 3 9.45 -2.21 -11.34
CA ASN A 3 9.10 -2.64 -10.00
C ASN A 3 7.76 -3.38 -10.03
N ILE A 4 7.67 -4.51 -9.34
CA ILE A 4 6.45 -5.31 -9.22
C ILE A 4 6.22 -5.59 -7.75
N ILE A 5 5.13 -5.07 -7.20
CA ILE A 5 4.67 -5.46 -5.86
C ILE A 5 3.65 -6.60 -5.99
N ILE A 6 3.94 -7.73 -5.36
CA ILE A 6 3.06 -8.89 -5.28
C ILE A 6 2.42 -8.90 -3.89
N VAL A 7 1.15 -8.55 -3.82
CA VAL A 7 0.39 -8.48 -2.58
C VAL A 7 -0.52 -9.69 -2.42
N THR A 8 -0.49 -10.29 -1.22
CA THR A 8 -1.22 -11.52 -0.93
C THR A 8 -2.29 -11.28 0.13
N GLY A 9 -3.53 -11.68 -0.18
CA GLY A 9 -4.68 -11.46 0.70
C GLY A 9 -5.06 -9.99 0.94
N GLY A 10 -6.03 -9.78 1.83
CA GLY A 10 -6.51 -8.44 2.20
C GLY A 10 -5.45 -7.55 2.86
N ASN A 11 -4.58 -8.11 3.72
CA ASN A 11 -3.50 -7.36 4.38
C ASN A 11 -2.49 -6.83 3.36
N GLY A 12 -2.01 -7.69 2.45
CA GLY A 12 -1.09 -7.25 1.40
C GLY A 12 -1.73 -6.17 0.53
N THR A 13 -3.01 -6.33 0.16
CA THR A 13 -3.72 -5.37 -0.70
C THR A 13 -3.73 -3.96 -0.07
N ARG A 14 -3.81 -3.85 1.26
CA ARG A 14 -3.73 -2.57 1.98
C ARG A 14 -2.32 -1.98 2.02
N VAL A 15 -1.29 -2.82 2.00
CA VAL A 15 0.09 -2.34 1.82
C VAL A 15 0.28 -1.74 0.42
N ALA A 16 -0.32 -2.33 -0.62
CA ALA A 16 -0.33 -1.70 -1.95
C ALA A 16 -1.09 -0.36 -1.94
N ASP A 17 -2.22 -0.29 -1.23
CA ASP A 17 -2.96 0.97 -1.05
C ASP A 17 -2.09 2.05 -0.41
N ALA A 18 -1.45 1.72 0.73
CA ALA A 18 -0.52 2.61 1.40
C ALA A 18 0.64 3.04 0.50
N LEU A 19 1.22 2.12 -0.28
CA LEU A 19 2.30 2.44 -1.23
C LEU A 19 1.87 3.45 -2.28
N VAL A 20 0.70 3.27 -2.89
CA VAL A 20 0.18 4.23 -3.90
C VAL A 20 -0.05 5.61 -3.27
N ARG A 21 -0.53 5.66 -2.02
CA ARG A 21 -0.69 6.93 -1.29
C ARG A 21 0.65 7.61 -0.99
N LEU A 22 1.67 6.85 -0.56
CA LEU A 22 3.03 7.39 -0.35
C LEU A 22 3.61 7.98 -1.63
N LEU A 23 3.40 7.31 -2.77
CA LEU A 23 3.84 7.82 -4.07
C LEU A 23 3.09 9.10 -4.46
N ALA A 24 1.78 9.18 -4.19
CA ALA A 24 0.97 10.37 -4.48
C ALA A 24 1.49 11.61 -3.77
N ILE A 25 1.96 11.44 -2.52
CA ILE A 25 2.48 12.53 -1.68
C ILE A 25 3.98 12.77 -1.86
N GLY A 26 4.63 12.14 -2.85
CA GLY A 26 5.98 12.51 -3.28
C GLY A 26 7.14 11.67 -2.73
N PHE A 27 6.89 10.49 -2.15
CA PHE A 27 7.99 9.62 -1.69
C PHE A 27 8.91 9.22 -2.88
N PRO A 28 10.21 9.55 -2.84
CA PRO A 28 11.16 9.30 -3.94
C PRO A 28 11.72 7.87 -3.93
N THR A 29 12.07 7.33 -5.09
CA THR A 29 12.74 6.01 -5.24
C THR A 29 14.13 6.13 -5.87
N ARG A 30 14.48 7.25 -6.50
CA ARG A 30 15.78 7.44 -7.15
C ARG A 30 16.22 8.90 -7.14
N MET A 31 17.44 9.13 -7.60
CA MET A 31 17.91 10.47 -7.92
C MET A 31 17.85 10.72 -9.42
N GLN A 32 17.55 11.95 -9.82
CA GLN A 32 17.79 12.48 -11.15
C GLN A 32 18.74 13.68 -11.02
N GLY A 33 20.02 13.47 -11.34
CA GLY A 33 21.06 14.41 -10.91
C GLY A 33 21.10 14.48 -9.39
N ASN A 34 20.90 15.68 -8.83
CA ASN A 34 20.87 15.92 -7.38
C ASN A 34 19.44 16.06 -6.80
N LEU A 35 18.41 15.76 -7.59
CA LEU A 35 17.01 15.88 -7.15
C LEU A 35 16.41 14.49 -6.86
N PRO A 36 15.88 14.25 -5.64
CA PRO A 36 15.10 13.06 -5.35
C PRO A 36 13.83 13.02 -6.18
N THR A 37 13.51 11.87 -6.77
CA THR A 37 12.30 11.69 -7.57
C THR A 37 11.94 10.22 -7.71
N SER A 38 10.69 9.95 -8.08
CA SER A 38 10.25 8.64 -8.56
C SER A 38 9.83 8.67 -10.03
N ALA A 39 9.87 9.85 -10.69
CA ALA A 39 9.51 10.00 -12.09
C ALA A 39 10.30 9.01 -12.95
N SER A 40 9.67 8.49 -14.02
CA SER A 40 10.27 7.49 -14.91
C SER A 40 10.55 6.09 -14.33
N ASP A 41 10.36 5.85 -13.03
CA ASP A 41 10.23 4.48 -12.53
C ASP A 41 8.81 3.97 -12.79
N GLU A 42 8.65 2.65 -12.87
CA GLU A 42 7.37 1.99 -13.11
C GLU A 42 7.03 1.00 -12.00
N LEU A 43 5.77 0.98 -11.59
CA LEU A 43 5.20 0.02 -10.66
C LEU A 43 4.02 -0.74 -11.26
N GLU A 44 4.10 -2.07 -11.24
CA GLU A 44 2.95 -2.94 -11.39
C GLU A 44 2.51 -3.51 -10.04
N ILE A 45 1.20 -3.64 -9.86
CA ILE A 45 0.59 -4.24 -8.67
C ILE A 45 -0.05 -5.57 -9.07
N TRP A 46 0.46 -6.66 -8.50
CA TRP A 46 -0.07 -8.00 -8.67
C TRP A 46 -0.72 -8.43 -7.37
N ARG A 47 -2.00 -8.77 -7.40
CA ARG A 47 -2.74 -9.25 -6.24
C ARG A 47 -2.99 -10.74 -6.38
N ILE A 48 -2.76 -11.52 -5.32
CA ILE A 48 -3.08 -12.95 -5.25
C ILE A 48 -4.03 -13.13 -4.07
N ASP A 49 -5.29 -13.38 -4.37
CA ASP A 49 -6.32 -13.54 -3.35
C ASP A 49 -7.51 -14.34 -3.90
N PRO A 50 -7.92 -15.46 -3.28
CA PRO A 50 -9.13 -16.17 -3.68
C PRO A 50 -10.41 -15.34 -3.47
N ASP A 51 -10.40 -14.35 -2.56
CA ASP A 51 -11.55 -13.49 -2.32
C ASP A 51 -11.67 -12.37 -3.37
N ARG A 52 -12.51 -12.61 -4.38
CA ARG A 52 -12.79 -11.64 -5.45
C ARG A 52 -13.61 -10.43 -5.02
N SER A 53 -14.19 -10.50 -3.83
CA SER A 53 -15.10 -9.48 -3.31
C SER A 53 -14.48 -8.66 -2.18
N ALA A 54 -13.16 -8.81 -1.94
CA ALA A 54 -12.48 -8.17 -0.83
C ALA A 54 -12.61 -6.64 -0.88
N GLY A 55 -13.11 -6.05 0.21
CA GLY A 55 -13.25 -4.60 0.33
C GLY A 55 -11.91 -3.83 0.17
N ALA A 56 -10.78 -4.47 0.50
CA ALA A 56 -9.45 -3.88 0.33
C ALA A 56 -9.11 -3.58 -1.15
N LEU A 57 -9.55 -4.43 -2.10
CA LEU A 57 -9.33 -4.17 -3.53
C LEU A 57 -10.16 -2.97 -4.01
N THR A 58 -11.38 -2.81 -3.49
CA THR A 58 -12.21 -1.64 -3.80
C THR A 58 -11.54 -0.35 -3.38
N VAL A 59 -10.97 -0.31 -2.16
CA VAL A 59 -10.23 0.85 -1.65
C VAL A 59 -8.99 1.12 -2.51
N LEU A 60 -8.19 0.10 -2.83
CA LEU A 60 -7.01 0.24 -3.69
C LEU A 60 -7.38 0.81 -5.08
N ASN A 61 -8.45 0.32 -5.71
CA ASN A 61 -8.90 0.81 -7.01
C ASN A 61 -9.38 2.27 -6.96
N GLU A 62 -9.99 2.70 -5.86
CA GLU A 62 -10.34 4.10 -5.63
C GLU A 62 -9.08 4.98 -5.52
N THR A 63 -8.12 4.54 -4.71
CA THR A 63 -6.82 5.21 -4.57
C THR A 63 -6.08 5.32 -5.90
N LEU A 64 -6.10 4.28 -6.74
CA LEU A 64 -5.49 4.29 -8.07
C LEU A 64 -6.20 5.25 -9.05
N ARG A 65 -7.53 5.44 -8.92
CA ARG A 65 -8.26 6.46 -9.68
C ARG A 65 -7.82 7.87 -9.29
N ARG A 66 -7.75 8.15 -7.99
CA ARG A 66 -7.26 9.45 -7.48
C ARG A 66 -5.80 9.69 -7.89
N TYR A 67 -4.95 8.67 -7.80
CA TYR A 67 -3.57 8.75 -8.27
C TYR A 67 -3.50 9.13 -9.75
N ARG A 68 -4.29 8.46 -10.60
CA ARG A 68 -4.35 8.78 -12.03
C ARG A 68 -4.85 10.20 -12.28
N GLN A 69 -5.86 10.65 -11.54
CA GLN A 69 -6.38 12.02 -11.67
C GLN A 69 -5.29 13.05 -11.37
N ILE A 70 -4.52 12.85 -10.29
CA ILE A 70 -3.34 13.68 -9.98
C ILE A 70 -2.38 13.66 -11.16
N GLN A 71 -2.04 12.49 -11.70
CA GLN A 71 -1.09 12.39 -12.82
C GLN A 71 -1.60 13.07 -14.10
N HIS A 72 -2.87 12.90 -14.45
CA HIS A 72 -3.49 13.54 -15.62
C HIS A 72 -3.41 15.06 -15.52
N LEU A 73 -3.79 15.62 -14.37
CA LEU A 73 -3.69 17.05 -14.11
C LEU A 73 -2.23 17.54 -14.15
N MET A 74 -1.29 16.75 -13.62
CA MET A 74 0.15 17.07 -13.63
C MET A 74 0.83 16.86 -14.99
N GLN A 75 0.15 16.24 -15.96
CA GLN A 75 0.60 16.04 -17.35
C GLN A 75 -0.02 17.04 -18.34
N ASP A 76 -0.50 18.17 -17.85
CA ASP A 76 -1.21 19.20 -18.61
C ASP A 76 -2.56 18.75 -19.19
N GLY A 77 -3.08 17.61 -18.71
CA GLY A 77 -4.45 17.18 -18.93
C GLY A 77 -5.44 18.14 -18.25
N ASN A 78 -6.63 18.26 -18.83
CA ASN A 78 -7.72 19.05 -18.26
C ASN A 78 -8.91 18.13 -17.95
N GLY A 79 -9.70 18.47 -16.93
CA GLY A 79 -10.90 17.73 -16.53
C GLY A 79 -10.61 16.32 -15.99
N GLU A 80 -11.56 15.41 -16.18
CA GLU A 80 -11.47 14.02 -15.73
C GLU A 80 -10.46 13.21 -16.57
N PRO A 81 -9.66 12.33 -15.95
CA PRO A 81 -8.79 11.42 -16.68
C PRO A 81 -9.61 10.38 -17.46
N PRO A 82 -9.03 9.75 -18.50
CA PRO A 82 -9.63 8.58 -19.13
C PRO A 82 -9.91 7.47 -18.10
N PRO A 83 -10.99 6.67 -18.30
CA PRO A 83 -11.34 5.60 -17.37
C PRO A 83 -10.22 4.54 -17.25
N LEU A 84 -10.21 3.76 -16.14
CA LEU A 84 -9.12 2.84 -15.79
C LEU A 84 -8.71 1.87 -16.91
N ASP A 85 -9.66 1.48 -17.75
CA ASP A 85 -9.50 0.56 -18.87
C ASP A 85 -8.91 1.18 -20.15
N ALA A 86 -9.00 2.51 -20.33
CA ALA A 86 -8.58 3.18 -21.56
C ALA A 86 -7.06 3.21 -21.76
N GLN A 87 -6.29 3.47 -20.69
CA GLN A 87 -4.83 3.37 -20.68
C GLN A 87 -4.35 2.88 -19.31
N PRO A 88 -3.65 1.75 -19.20
CA PRO A 88 -3.33 1.15 -17.91
C PRO A 88 -2.25 1.91 -17.12
N LEU A 89 -1.37 2.65 -17.81
CA LEU A 89 -0.27 3.37 -17.19
C LEU A 89 -0.63 4.84 -16.93
N ALA A 90 -0.55 5.25 -15.66
CA ALA A 90 -0.56 6.67 -15.29
C ALA A 90 0.89 7.19 -15.37
N ALA A 91 1.30 7.62 -16.56
CA ALA A 91 2.60 8.25 -16.76
C ALA A 91 2.72 9.49 -15.85
N SER A 92 3.92 9.75 -15.31
CA SER A 92 4.07 10.79 -14.29
C SER A 92 5.37 11.59 -14.41
N PRO A 93 5.28 12.94 -14.46
CA PRO A 93 6.40 13.86 -14.24
C PRO A 93 6.58 14.25 -12.75
N TRP A 94 5.63 13.90 -11.89
CA TRP A 94 5.56 14.26 -10.47
C TRP A 94 6.10 13.14 -9.56
N ALA A 95 5.64 11.92 -9.78
CA ALA A 95 5.85 10.73 -8.97
C ALA A 95 6.13 9.50 -9.87
N MET A 96 6.01 8.28 -9.34
CA MET A 96 6.26 7.06 -10.11
C MET A 96 5.19 6.82 -11.19
N THR A 97 5.53 6.23 -12.32
CA THR A 97 4.51 5.73 -13.25
C THR A 97 3.89 4.46 -12.66
N VAL A 98 2.56 4.43 -12.50
CA VAL A 98 1.85 3.29 -11.90
C VAL A 98 0.93 2.66 -12.92
N ASN A 99 1.01 1.33 -13.06
CA ASN A 99 -0.05 0.57 -13.72
C ASN A 99 -1.27 0.52 -12.80
N THR A 100 -2.28 1.31 -13.12
CA THR A 100 -3.47 1.46 -12.30
C THR A 100 -4.53 0.39 -12.59
N LYS A 101 -4.24 -0.56 -13.49
CA LYS A 101 -4.98 -1.81 -13.59
C LYS A 101 -4.27 -2.86 -12.76
N VAL A 102 -4.80 -3.12 -11.56
CA VAL A 102 -4.32 -4.21 -10.70
C VAL A 102 -4.43 -5.52 -11.45
N ARG A 103 -3.33 -6.26 -11.50
CA ARG A 103 -3.33 -7.62 -12.01
C ARG A 103 -3.83 -8.54 -10.91
N ASP A 104 -5.13 -8.79 -10.91
CA ASP A 104 -5.80 -9.56 -9.87
C ASP A 104 -5.86 -11.04 -10.25
N PHE A 105 -5.00 -11.84 -9.62
CA PHE A 105 -4.96 -13.28 -9.82
C PHE A 105 -5.89 -13.98 -8.84
N ASP A 106 -6.82 -14.74 -9.41
CA ASP A 106 -7.60 -15.72 -8.69
C ASP A 106 -6.82 -17.05 -8.63
N PRO A 107 -6.25 -17.44 -7.46
CA PRO A 107 -5.52 -18.69 -7.33
C PRO A 107 -6.40 -19.94 -7.48
N LEU A 108 -7.72 -19.80 -7.50
CA LEU A 108 -8.67 -20.90 -7.70
C LEU A 108 -8.94 -21.17 -9.19
N ALA A 109 -8.57 -20.23 -10.08
CA ALA A 109 -8.72 -20.37 -11.53
C ALA A 109 -7.56 -21.19 -12.12
N LEU A 110 -7.60 -22.50 -11.92
CA LEU A 110 -6.53 -23.43 -12.30
C LEU A 110 -6.77 -24.07 -13.69
N PRO A 111 -5.70 -24.46 -14.41
CA PRO A 111 -5.82 -25.21 -15.66
C PRO A 111 -6.64 -26.50 -15.52
N GLY A 112 -7.44 -26.80 -16.54
CA GLY A 112 -8.26 -28.01 -16.59
C GLY A 112 -9.55 -27.95 -15.76
N PHE A 113 -9.93 -26.78 -15.25
CA PHE A 113 -11.25 -26.53 -14.66
C PHE A 113 -12.00 -25.47 -15.48
N ASP A 114 -13.26 -25.74 -15.80
CA ASP A 114 -14.13 -24.79 -16.52
C ASP A 114 -14.50 -23.56 -15.66
N LYS A 115 -14.52 -23.76 -14.34
CA LYS A 115 -14.79 -22.72 -13.34
C LYS A 115 -13.77 -22.82 -12.22
N PRO A 116 -13.46 -21.70 -11.55
CA PRO A 116 -12.55 -21.74 -10.41
C PRO A 116 -13.05 -22.70 -9.33
N ILE A 117 -12.13 -23.48 -8.77
CA ILE A 117 -12.45 -24.49 -7.76
C ILE A 117 -13.06 -23.85 -6.52
N SER A 118 -13.95 -24.56 -5.85
CA SER A 118 -14.60 -24.08 -4.62
C SER A 118 -14.08 -24.77 -3.36
N THR A 119 -13.46 -25.94 -3.47
CA THR A 119 -13.01 -26.77 -2.36
C THR A 119 -11.65 -27.41 -2.63
N LEU A 120 -10.94 -27.86 -1.59
CA LEU A 120 -9.70 -28.62 -1.76
C LEU A 120 -9.98 -30.01 -2.36
N ARG A 121 -11.14 -30.60 -2.06
CA ARG A 121 -11.57 -31.88 -2.63
C ARG A 121 -11.63 -31.84 -4.16
N GLU A 122 -12.14 -30.76 -4.74
CA GLU A 122 -12.18 -30.59 -6.21
C GLU A 122 -10.77 -30.62 -6.82
N LEU A 123 -9.81 -29.94 -6.19
CA LEU A 123 -8.41 -29.94 -6.65
C LEU A 123 -7.81 -31.35 -6.62
N LEU A 124 -7.95 -32.05 -5.50
CA LEU A 124 -7.40 -33.40 -5.33
C LEU A 124 -8.11 -34.42 -6.24
N GLY A 125 -9.40 -34.24 -6.47
CA GLY A 125 -10.24 -35.10 -7.32
C GLY A 125 -9.89 -35.03 -8.81
N GLN A 126 -9.19 -33.99 -9.28
CA GLN A 126 -8.74 -33.82 -10.68
C GLN A 126 -7.45 -34.60 -11.01
N PHE A 127 -6.83 -35.25 -10.02
CA PHE A 127 -5.70 -36.17 -10.23
C PHE A 127 -6.09 -37.67 -10.19
N PRO A 128 -7.20 -38.15 -10.80
CA PRO A 128 -7.48 -39.57 -10.82
C PRO A 128 -6.57 -40.21 -11.89
N GLY A 129 -5.56 -40.98 -11.45
CA GLY A 129 -4.77 -41.83 -12.33
C GLY A 129 -3.37 -41.36 -12.71
N LYS A 130 -2.84 -40.24 -12.17
CA LYS A 130 -1.38 -40.03 -12.12
C LYS A 130 -0.84 -40.76 -10.88
N LYS A 131 -0.14 -41.87 -11.14
CA LYS A 131 0.31 -42.88 -10.18
C LYS A 131 0.84 -42.30 -8.84
N ASP A 132 0.25 -42.83 -7.77
CA ASP A 132 0.75 -43.02 -6.39
C ASP A 132 0.69 -41.88 -5.34
N GLY A 133 0.26 -40.65 -5.65
CA GLY A 133 0.26 -39.54 -4.66
C GLY A 133 -1.09 -39.10 -4.07
N THR A 134 -2.19 -39.20 -4.83
CA THR A 134 -3.47 -38.58 -4.46
C THR A 134 -4.14 -39.21 -3.22
N PRO A 135 -4.16 -40.56 -3.03
CA PRO A 135 -4.67 -41.16 -1.81
C PRO A 135 -3.85 -40.81 -0.57
N LEU A 136 -2.54 -40.59 -0.74
CA LEU A 136 -1.65 -40.21 0.35
C LEU A 136 -1.96 -38.78 0.85
N LEU A 137 -2.27 -37.84 -0.06
CA LEU A 137 -2.66 -36.49 0.32
C LEU A 137 -3.98 -36.48 1.11
N HIS A 138 -4.96 -37.32 0.75
CA HIS A 138 -6.21 -37.46 1.51
C HIS A 138 -5.99 -37.86 2.98
N ALA A 139 -4.91 -38.58 3.30
CA ALA A 139 -4.61 -38.96 4.68
C ALA A 139 -4.14 -37.79 5.57
N PHE A 140 -3.80 -36.63 4.99
CA PHE A 140 -3.36 -35.44 5.73
C PHE A 140 -4.47 -34.42 5.99
N TYR A 141 -5.70 -34.68 5.54
CA TYR A 141 -6.83 -33.76 5.67
C TYR A 141 -8.05 -34.45 6.27
N GLU A 142 -8.77 -33.73 7.12
CA GLU A 142 -10.10 -34.15 7.57
C GLU A 142 -11.15 -33.80 6.51
N ASP A 143 -12.29 -34.49 6.51
CA ASP A 143 -13.38 -34.21 5.54
C ASP A 143 -13.83 -32.75 5.60
N LYS A 144 -13.89 -32.15 6.80
CA LYS A 144 -14.23 -30.73 6.95
C LYS A 144 -13.22 -29.79 6.27
N ASP A 145 -11.94 -30.15 6.22
CA ASP A 145 -10.89 -29.35 5.56
C ASP A 145 -10.93 -29.54 4.03
N LEU A 146 -11.36 -30.70 3.56
CA LEU A 146 -11.53 -30.99 2.13
C LEU A 146 -12.75 -30.27 1.54
N ASP A 147 -13.85 -30.20 2.30
CA ASP A 147 -15.16 -29.74 1.83
C ASP A 147 -15.46 -28.26 2.15
N VAL A 148 -14.61 -27.57 2.91
CA VAL A 148 -14.78 -26.15 3.17
C VAL A 148 -14.72 -25.33 1.87
N LYS A 149 -15.67 -24.40 1.69
CA LYS A 149 -15.64 -23.43 0.59
C LYS A 149 -14.50 -22.44 0.81
N ILE A 150 -13.52 -22.37 -0.11
CA ILE A 150 -12.29 -21.56 0.01
C ILE A 150 -12.29 -20.27 -0.83
N ASN A 151 -13.44 -19.88 -1.39
CA ASN A 151 -13.60 -18.73 -2.28
C ASN A 151 -13.57 -17.35 -1.57
N ARG A 152 -13.46 -17.32 -0.23
CA ARG A 152 -13.35 -16.07 0.55
C ARG A 152 -12.09 -16.04 1.42
N GLY A 153 -11.04 -16.74 1.00
CA GLY A 153 -9.80 -16.91 1.75
C GLY A 153 -9.65 -18.30 2.33
N PHE A 154 -8.45 -18.59 2.83
CA PHE A 154 -8.14 -19.86 3.47
C PHE A 154 -8.33 -19.84 5.00
N TYR A 155 -9.07 -18.86 5.55
CA TYR A 155 -9.50 -18.80 6.96
C TYR A 155 -8.40 -19.07 8.00
N GLN A 156 -7.21 -18.48 7.79
CA GLN A 156 -6.02 -18.71 8.62
C GLN A 156 -5.55 -20.18 8.73
N LYS A 157 -5.96 -21.03 7.78
CA LYS A 157 -5.51 -22.41 7.60
C LYS A 157 -4.60 -22.51 6.36
N PRO A 158 -3.32 -22.09 6.45
CA PRO A 158 -2.41 -22.09 5.30
C PRO A 158 -2.16 -23.47 4.71
N PHE A 159 -2.34 -24.55 5.48
CA PHE A 159 -2.18 -25.93 4.99
C PHE A 159 -3.22 -26.33 3.94
N ILE A 160 -4.40 -25.68 3.92
CA ILE A 160 -5.43 -25.84 2.87
C ILE A 160 -5.05 -25.02 1.64
N GLY A 161 -4.54 -23.80 1.84
CA GLY A 161 -4.15 -22.90 0.77
C GLY A 161 -2.87 -23.29 0.05
N SER A 162 -1.93 -23.96 0.72
CA SER A 162 -0.59 -24.24 0.18
C SER A 162 -0.61 -25.12 -1.09
N PRO A 163 -1.37 -26.23 -1.16
CA PRO A 163 -1.51 -27.01 -2.39
C PRO A 163 -2.11 -26.20 -3.54
N VAL A 164 -3.13 -25.38 -3.24
CA VAL A 164 -3.81 -24.51 -4.20
C VAL A 164 -2.83 -23.48 -4.76
N ILE A 165 -2.10 -22.77 -3.91
CA ILE A 165 -1.10 -21.79 -4.38
C ILE A 165 0.06 -22.46 -5.10
N ALA A 166 0.47 -23.68 -4.72
CA ALA A 166 1.50 -24.42 -5.45
C ALA A 166 1.06 -24.78 -6.88
N ALA A 167 -0.18 -25.26 -7.04
CA ALA A 167 -0.76 -25.50 -8.36
C ALA A 167 -0.88 -24.20 -9.18
N PHE A 168 -1.34 -23.12 -8.54
CA PHE A 168 -1.42 -21.80 -9.16
C PHE A 168 -0.03 -21.31 -9.63
N ALA A 169 0.98 -21.34 -8.76
CA ALA A 169 2.33 -20.89 -9.06
C ALA A 169 2.95 -21.68 -10.22
N ALA A 170 2.73 -23.00 -10.25
CA ALA A 170 3.16 -23.84 -11.38
C ALA A 170 2.48 -23.44 -12.69
N SER A 171 1.22 -22.98 -12.64
CA SER A 171 0.48 -22.56 -13.83
C SER A 171 0.92 -21.20 -14.40
N LEU A 172 1.57 -20.33 -13.61
CA LEU A 172 2.03 -19.02 -14.06
C LEU A 172 2.90 -19.07 -15.33
N MET A 173 3.69 -20.13 -15.51
CA MET A 173 4.55 -20.29 -16.68
C MET A 173 3.83 -20.83 -17.93
N ASP A 174 2.62 -21.37 -17.77
CA ASP A 174 1.79 -21.86 -18.86
C ASP A 174 0.93 -20.72 -19.42
N ARG A 175 1.25 -20.26 -20.64
CA ARG A 175 0.51 -19.19 -21.33
C ARG A 175 -0.94 -19.54 -21.63
N ASN A 176 -1.29 -20.83 -21.62
CA ASN A 176 -2.67 -21.28 -21.82
C ASN A 176 -3.46 -21.33 -20.51
N SER A 177 -2.82 -21.14 -19.35
CA SER A 177 -3.51 -21.08 -18.07
C SER A 177 -4.21 -19.73 -17.87
N PRO A 178 -5.27 -19.66 -17.05
CA PRO A 178 -5.94 -18.41 -16.72
C PRO A 178 -5.01 -17.35 -16.11
N ALA A 179 -3.98 -17.77 -15.36
CA ALA A 179 -3.02 -16.85 -14.74
C ALA A 179 -1.85 -16.50 -15.68
N GLY A 180 -1.25 -17.49 -16.32
CA GLY A 180 -0.10 -17.31 -17.21
C GLY A 180 -0.43 -16.55 -18.50
N SER A 181 -1.68 -16.64 -19.00
CA SER A 181 -2.14 -15.82 -20.13
C SER A 181 -2.13 -14.31 -19.83
N GLN A 182 -2.15 -13.92 -18.55
CA GLN A 182 -2.11 -12.52 -18.15
C GLN A 182 -0.67 -11.98 -18.11
N ILE A 183 0.35 -12.83 -17.93
CA ILE A 183 1.74 -12.40 -17.75
C ILE A 183 2.56 -12.71 -19.00
N ASP A 184 3.18 -11.69 -19.60
CA ASP A 184 4.24 -11.94 -20.56
C ASP A 184 5.60 -12.11 -19.88
N PHE A 185 5.86 -13.34 -19.42
CA PHE A 185 7.16 -13.67 -18.82
C PHE A 185 8.33 -13.49 -19.79
N ASN A 186 8.14 -13.49 -21.11
CA ASN A 186 9.27 -13.27 -22.04
C ASN A 186 9.79 -11.83 -21.92
N THR A 187 8.88 -10.86 -21.84
CA THR A 187 9.24 -9.45 -21.59
C THR A 187 9.92 -9.27 -20.22
N LEU A 188 9.43 -9.96 -19.19
CA LEU A 188 10.04 -9.90 -17.85
C LEU A 188 11.44 -10.53 -17.79
N LYS A 189 11.72 -11.54 -18.63
CA LYS A 189 13.04 -12.18 -18.69
C LYS A 189 14.12 -11.29 -19.32
N GLN A 190 13.72 -10.36 -20.18
CA GLN A 190 14.63 -9.44 -20.88
C GLN A 190 14.87 -8.13 -20.11
N THR A 191 14.16 -7.92 -19.00
CA THR A 191 14.21 -6.68 -18.22
C THR A 191 14.77 -6.93 -16.83
N GLN A 192 15.41 -5.90 -16.26
CA GLN A 192 15.73 -5.93 -14.84
C GLN A 192 14.44 -5.68 -14.04
N VAL A 193 14.06 -6.65 -13.22
CA VAL A 193 12.81 -6.61 -12.45
C VAL A 193 13.09 -6.72 -10.96
N ARG A 194 12.46 -5.84 -10.17
CA ARG A 194 12.45 -5.91 -8.71
C ARG A 194 11.06 -6.39 -8.25
N PHE A 195 10.99 -7.64 -7.82
CA PHE A 195 9.81 -8.19 -7.17
C PHE A 195 9.85 -7.88 -5.68
N PHE A 196 8.74 -7.40 -5.11
CA PHE A 196 8.55 -7.23 -3.68
C PHE A 196 7.26 -7.93 -3.25
N ILE A 197 7.36 -8.98 -2.45
CA ILE A 197 6.21 -9.80 -2.04
C ILE A 197 5.78 -9.41 -0.63
N CYS A 198 4.50 -9.15 -0.40
CA CYS A 198 4.00 -8.76 0.91
C CYS A 198 2.75 -9.55 1.31
N GLY A 199 2.69 -9.96 2.58
CA GLY A 199 1.62 -10.79 3.12
C GLY A 199 1.73 -11.00 4.62
N SER A 200 0.60 -11.33 5.25
CA SER A 200 0.56 -11.69 6.66
C SER A 200 0.97 -13.13 6.91
N VAL A 201 1.85 -13.35 7.88
CA VAL A 201 2.31 -14.70 8.26
C VAL A 201 1.33 -15.47 9.15
N TYR A 202 0.28 -14.77 9.60
CA TYR A 202 -0.80 -15.29 10.44
C TYR A 202 -2.13 -15.41 9.69
N GLY A 203 -2.21 -14.89 8.46
CA GLY A 203 -3.39 -15.00 7.61
C GLY A 203 -3.50 -16.37 6.92
N GLY A 204 -4.60 -16.62 6.22
CA GLY A 204 -4.75 -17.84 5.41
C GLY A 204 -3.98 -17.72 4.09
N THR A 205 -4.37 -16.74 3.27
CA THR A 205 -3.79 -16.48 1.94
C THR A 205 -2.34 -16.01 2.02
N GLY A 206 -2.04 -15.03 2.87
CA GLY A 206 -0.69 -14.46 2.97
C GLY A 206 0.35 -15.49 3.40
N ALA A 207 0.03 -16.28 4.42
CA ALA A 207 0.96 -17.24 5.02
C ALA A 207 1.30 -18.41 4.10
N CYS A 208 0.43 -18.77 3.15
CA CYS A 208 0.75 -19.79 2.14
C CYS A 208 1.26 -19.20 0.82
N ALA A 209 0.81 -18.01 0.41
CA ALA A 209 1.17 -17.46 -0.89
C ALA A 209 2.57 -16.83 -0.91
N LEU A 210 2.92 -16.05 0.11
CA LEU A 210 4.26 -15.44 0.20
C LEU A 210 5.39 -16.47 0.08
N PRO A 211 5.41 -17.59 0.83
CA PRO A 211 6.49 -18.55 0.75
C PRO A 211 6.54 -19.27 -0.61
N VAL A 212 5.39 -19.71 -1.13
CA VAL A 212 5.32 -20.48 -2.37
C VAL A 212 5.70 -19.63 -3.59
N ILE A 213 5.21 -18.39 -3.65
CA ILE A 213 5.52 -17.46 -4.76
C ILE A 213 6.98 -17.01 -4.68
N GLY A 214 7.51 -16.75 -3.47
CA GLY A 214 8.93 -16.44 -3.29
C GLY A 214 9.83 -17.55 -3.83
N GLN A 215 9.57 -18.81 -3.45
CA GLN A 215 10.32 -19.96 -3.97
C GLN A 215 10.17 -20.13 -5.48
N PHE A 216 8.96 -19.95 -6.02
CA PHE A 216 8.73 -20.00 -7.46
C PHE A 216 9.60 -18.99 -8.22
N LEU A 217 9.59 -17.72 -7.80
CA LEU A 217 10.39 -16.69 -8.44
C LEU A 217 11.89 -16.96 -8.32
N ALA A 218 12.37 -17.43 -7.17
CA ALA A 218 13.78 -17.76 -6.98
C ALA A 218 14.22 -18.94 -7.85
N ARG A 219 13.38 -19.97 -7.98
CA ARG A 219 13.62 -21.10 -8.88
C ARG A 219 13.67 -20.65 -10.33
N GLU A 220 12.73 -19.82 -10.77
CA GLU A 220 12.72 -19.30 -12.14
C GLU A 220 13.93 -18.40 -12.44
N ARG A 221 14.31 -17.55 -11.47
CA ARG A 221 15.53 -16.74 -11.52
C ARG A 221 16.76 -17.61 -11.74
N GLN A 222 16.93 -18.67 -10.94
CA GLN A 222 18.07 -19.59 -11.05
C GLN A 222 18.04 -20.39 -12.35
N ARG A 223 16.89 -20.96 -12.71
CA ARG A 223 16.71 -21.82 -13.89
C ARG A 223 17.02 -21.12 -15.20
N SER A 224 16.68 -19.83 -15.30
CA SER A 224 16.83 -19.05 -16.55
C SER A 224 17.89 -17.94 -16.44
N ASN A 225 18.68 -17.91 -15.37
CA ASN A 225 19.70 -16.88 -15.10
C ASN A 225 19.18 -15.44 -15.28
N LEU A 226 18.06 -15.12 -14.63
CA LEU A 226 17.34 -13.87 -14.82
C LEU A 226 17.89 -12.75 -13.93
N ASN A 227 17.88 -11.51 -14.43
CA ASN A 227 18.23 -10.33 -13.65
C ASN A 227 17.06 -9.86 -12.76
N TRP A 228 16.59 -10.77 -11.91
CA TRP A 228 15.49 -10.54 -10.98
C TRP A 228 16.01 -10.37 -9.56
N SER A 229 15.51 -9.36 -8.87
CA SER A 229 15.70 -9.18 -7.44
C SER A 229 14.38 -9.51 -6.74
N ILE A 230 14.42 -10.25 -5.63
CA ILE A 230 13.26 -10.71 -4.88
C ILE A 230 13.34 -10.22 -3.42
N GLY A 231 12.50 -9.26 -3.08
CA GLY A 231 12.31 -8.76 -1.71
C GLY A 231 11.02 -9.32 -1.12
N GLY A 232 10.96 -9.41 0.20
CA GLY A 232 9.77 -9.89 0.92
C GLY A 232 9.46 -9.06 2.16
N CYS A 233 8.20 -8.85 2.49
CA CYS A 233 7.76 -8.25 3.75
C CYS A 233 6.77 -9.18 4.46
N LEU A 234 7.17 -9.66 5.63
CA LEU A 234 6.38 -10.47 6.52
C LEU A 234 5.60 -9.56 7.48
N LEU A 235 4.28 -9.50 7.29
CA LEU A 235 3.40 -8.83 8.24
C LEU A 235 3.13 -9.77 9.41
N MET A 236 3.76 -9.47 10.54
CA MET A 236 3.45 -9.99 11.86
C MET A 236 2.13 -9.40 12.36
N PRO A 237 1.49 -10.04 13.36
CA PRO A 237 0.31 -9.49 14.02
C PRO A 237 0.37 -7.98 14.27
N TYR A 238 -0.62 -7.25 13.78
CA TYR A 238 -0.77 -5.81 14.02
C TYR A 238 -2.21 -5.36 14.25
N PHE A 239 -3.18 -6.25 14.03
CA PHE A 239 -4.53 -6.09 14.55
C PHE A 239 -5.09 -7.41 15.09
N LEU A 240 -6.13 -7.31 15.92
CA LEU A 240 -6.92 -8.44 16.42
C LEU A 240 -8.39 -8.26 16.00
N PRO A 241 -8.96 -9.18 15.20
CA PRO A 241 -10.39 -9.18 14.97
C PRO A 241 -11.15 -9.56 16.26
N PRO A 242 -12.39 -9.08 16.48
CA PRO A 242 -13.23 -9.60 17.54
C PRO A 242 -13.63 -11.06 17.23
N PRO A 243 -14.06 -11.85 18.23
CA PRO A 243 -14.54 -13.21 17.98
C PRO A 243 -15.81 -13.23 17.10
N PRO A 244 -16.12 -14.36 16.45
CA PRO A 244 -17.38 -14.51 15.74
C PRO A 244 -18.59 -14.37 16.66
N PRO A 245 -19.80 -14.11 16.13
CA PRO A 245 -21.01 -13.88 16.93
C PRO A 245 -21.45 -15.09 17.78
N PHE A 246 -20.93 -16.28 17.48
CA PHE A 246 -21.14 -17.52 18.22
C PHE A 246 -19.92 -18.44 18.08
N SER A 247 -19.79 -19.37 19.03
CA SER A 247 -18.65 -20.29 19.11
C SER A 247 -18.76 -21.47 18.14
N PRO A 248 -17.63 -22.09 17.76
CA PRO A 248 -17.65 -23.37 17.07
C PRO A 248 -18.31 -24.46 17.92
N LEU A 249 -18.80 -25.51 17.27
CA LEU A 249 -19.26 -26.71 17.96
C LEU A 249 -18.07 -27.43 18.60
N PRO A 250 -18.29 -28.23 19.67
CA PRO A 250 -17.30 -29.18 20.16
C PRO A 250 -16.75 -30.07 19.04
N GLU A 251 -15.46 -30.42 19.08
CA GLU A 251 -14.79 -31.15 17.98
C GLU A 251 -15.50 -32.47 17.62
N ASP A 252 -16.00 -33.22 18.60
CA ASP A 252 -16.76 -34.46 18.42
C ASP A 252 -18.07 -34.26 17.64
N ARG A 253 -18.62 -33.04 17.64
CA ARG A 253 -19.84 -32.67 16.94
C ARG A 253 -19.60 -32.04 15.57
N GLN A 254 -18.38 -31.55 15.30
CA GLN A 254 -18.05 -30.94 14.01
C GLN A 254 -18.03 -31.95 12.85
N SER A 255 -17.84 -33.24 13.14
CA SER A 255 -17.85 -34.32 12.14
C SER A 255 -19.25 -34.84 11.79
N ASP A 256 -20.29 -34.54 12.58
CA ASP A 256 -21.67 -34.93 12.27
C ASP A 256 -22.31 -33.91 11.32
N ALA A 257 -22.21 -34.20 10.02
CA ALA A 257 -22.73 -33.33 8.98
C ALA A 257 -24.23 -33.01 9.13
N ARG A 258 -25.05 -33.94 9.65
CA ARG A 258 -26.49 -33.66 9.83
C ARG A 258 -26.69 -32.65 10.95
N TYR A 259 -26.06 -32.88 12.09
CA TYR A 259 -26.12 -31.98 13.23
C TYR A 259 -25.60 -30.58 12.87
N VAL A 260 -24.44 -30.50 12.21
CA VAL A 260 -23.84 -29.24 11.74
C VAL A 260 -24.80 -28.48 10.81
N ASN A 261 -25.51 -29.19 9.91
CA ASN A 261 -26.42 -28.56 8.96
C ASN A 261 -27.66 -27.97 9.64
N GLU A 262 -28.22 -28.69 10.61
CA GLU A 262 -29.37 -28.22 11.40
C GLU A 262 -29.00 -27.00 12.23
N GLU A 263 -27.87 -27.07 12.94
CA GLU A 263 -27.35 -25.96 13.74
C GLU A 263 -26.99 -24.74 12.88
N ALA A 264 -26.39 -24.94 11.70
CA ALA A 264 -26.06 -23.84 10.79
C ALA A 264 -27.32 -23.08 10.34
N ARG A 265 -28.43 -23.79 10.05
CA ARG A 265 -29.71 -23.15 9.71
C ARG A 265 -30.27 -22.36 10.89
N ARG A 266 -30.20 -22.92 12.10
CA ARG A 266 -30.63 -22.25 13.33
C ARG A 266 -29.86 -20.96 13.57
N MET A 267 -28.53 -21.02 13.52
CA MET A 267 -27.66 -19.85 13.70
C MET A 267 -27.86 -18.81 12.60
N ALA A 268 -28.01 -19.23 11.34
CA ALA A 268 -28.25 -18.31 10.21
C ALA A 268 -29.56 -17.51 10.34
N GLN A 269 -30.59 -18.09 10.96
CA GLN A 269 -31.84 -17.40 11.29
C GLN A 269 -31.66 -16.48 12.50
N GLN A 270 -31.07 -16.99 13.59
CA GLN A 270 -30.87 -16.25 14.83
C GLN A 270 -30.02 -14.98 14.61
N PHE A 271 -28.98 -15.06 13.80
CA PHE A 271 -28.06 -13.95 13.53
C PHE A 271 -28.35 -13.24 12.19
N ALA A 272 -29.53 -13.42 11.60
CA ALA A 272 -29.87 -12.84 10.29
C ALA A 272 -29.70 -11.32 10.21
N THR A 273 -29.92 -10.60 11.31
CA THR A 273 -29.79 -9.14 11.41
C THR A 273 -28.40 -8.67 11.86
N HIS A 274 -27.52 -9.60 12.25
CA HIS A 274 -26.15 -9.28 12.62
C HIS A 274 -25.40 -8.72 11.41
N GLU A 275 -24.57 -7.69 11.57
CA GLU A 275 -23.92 -6.98 10.46
C GLU A 275 -23.15 -7.90 9.49
N ALA A 276 -22.49 -8.92 10.03
CA ALA A 276 -21.73 -9.89 9.25
C ALA A 276 -22.60 -10.88 8.44
N PHE A 277 -23.88 -11.03 8.78
CA PHE A 277 -24.82 -11.96 8.14
C PHE A 277 -25.87 -11.23 7.29
N ALA A 278 -26.24 -10.00 7.64
CA ALA A 278 -27.31 -9.24 7.02
C ALA A 278 -27.09 -8.95 5.52
N VAL A 279 -25.83 -8.97 5.07
CA VAL A 279 -25.47 -8.75 3.66
C VAL A 279 -25.71 -9.98 2.77
N PHE A 280 -25.98 -11.15 3.37
CA PHE A 280 -26.00 -12.44 2.68
C PHE A 280 -27.42 -12.96 2.48
N ASN A 281 -27.64 -13.64 1.36
CA ASN A 281 -28.86 -14.42 1.17
C ASN A 281 -28.93 -15.61 2.15
N GLU A 282 -30.05 -16.32 2.19
CA GLU A 282 -30.25 -17.41 3.14
C GLU A 282 -29.20 -18.52 3.00
N GLU A 283 -28.91 -18.96 1.78
CA GLU A 283 -27.93 -20.02 1.52
C GLU A 283 -26.52 -19.61 1.98
N GLU A 284 -26.13 -18.38 1.65
CA GLU A 284 -24.84 -17.81 2.06
C GLU A 284 -24.74 -17.64 3.58
N ARG A 285 -25.82 -17.26 4.26
CA ARG A 285 -25.86 -17.18 5.73
C ARG A 285 -25.69 -18.56 6.36
N VAL A 286 -26.37 -19.58 5.85
CA VAL A 286 -26.21 -20.97 6.31
C VAL A 286 -24.78 -21.46 6.07
N ALA A 287 -24.19 -21.15 4.92
CA ALA A 287 -22.80 -21.51 4.62
C ALA A 287 -21.81 -20.83 5.56
N LEU A 288 -21.98 -19.52 5.84
CA LEU A 288 -21.16 -18.80 6.80
C LEU A 288 -21.33 -19.34 8.22
N ALA A 289 -22.57 -19.64 8.63
CA ALA A 289 -22.83 -20.21 9.94
C ALA A 289 -22.16 -21.58 10.11
N ARG A 290 -22.26 -22.42 9.08
CA ARG A 290 -21.55 -23.70 9.02
C ARG A 290 -20.04 -23.52 9.20
N GLN A 291 -19.43 -22.57 8.50
CA GLN A 291 -17.99 -22.29 8.61
C GLN A 291 -17.59 -21.92 10.05
N VAL A 292 -18.37 -21.06 10.71
CA VAL A 292 -18.10 -20.70 12.12
C VAL A 292 -18.24 -21.93 13.03
N LEU A 293 -19.31 -22.71 12.86
CA LEU A 293 -19.57 -23.92 13.65
C LEU A 293 -18.48 -24.99 13.50
N THR A 294 -17.83 -25.09 12.33
CA THR A 294 -16.76 -26.05 12.06
C THR A 294 -15.35 -25.48 12.25
N GLY A 295 -15.22 -24.27 12.82
CA GLY A 295 -13.92 -23.69 13.17
C GLY A 295 -13.14 -23.08 12.00
N PHE A 296 -13.80 -22.73 10.89
CA PHE A 296 -13.20 -22.04 9.75
C PHE A 296 -13.44 -20.53 9.82
N TYR A 297 -12.77 -19.90 10.79
CA TYR A 297 -12.74 -18.46 10.97
C TYR A 297 -11.36 -18.01 11.47
N ALA A 298 -11.14 -16.69 11.45
CA ALA A 298 -9.92 -16.12 12.03
C ALA A 298 -9.99 -16.11 13.55
N ASP A 299 -9.23 -16.98 14.23
CA ASP A 299 -9.17 -17.04 15.69
C ASP A 299 -8.07 -16.11 16.23
N PRO A 300 -8.42 -15.06 17.00
CA PRO A 300 -7.44 -14.15 17.57
C PRO A 300 -6.49 -14.82 18.57
N GLN A 301 -6.90 -15.89 19.25
CA GLN A 301 -6.12 -16.54 20.31
C GLN A 301 -4.92 -17.31 19.73
N ASP A 302 -5.09 -17.90 18.54
CA ASP A 302 -4.06 -18.70 17.87
C ASP A 302 -3.06 -17.85 17.07
N LEU A 303 -3.36 -16.58 16.87
CA LEU A 303 -2.64 -15.68 15.97
C LEU A 303 -1.14 -15.58 16.32
N THR A 304 -0.81 -15.51 17.62
CA THR A 304 0.58 -15.45 18.11
C THR A 304 1.32 -16.76 17.86
N LEU A 305 0.69 -17.90 18.16
CA LEU A 305 1.30 -19.22 17.99
C LEU A 305 1.58 -19.51 16.51
N ARG A 306 0.62 -19.23 15.63
CA ARG A 306 0.76 -19.38 14.18
C ARG A 306 1.90 -18.52 13.63
N SER A 307 1.98 -17.27 14.08
CA SER A 307 3.07 -16.38 13.68
C SER A 307 4.45 -16.92 14.07
N ARG A 308 4.59 -17.49 15.29
CA ARG A 308 5.84 -18.11 15.73
C ARG A 308 6.23 -19.30 14.85
N HIS A 309 5.28 -20.19 14.53
CA HIS A 309 5.54 -21.33 13.66
C HIS A 309 5.94 -20.89 12.24
N SER A 310 5.24 -19.91 11.68
CA SER A 310 5.61 -19.33 10.38
C SER A 310 7.03 -18.78 10.40
N LEU A 311 7.43 -18.05 11.44
CA LEU A 311 8.79 -17.49 11.54
C LEU A 311 9.89 -18.56 11.61
N VAL A 312 9.65 -19.68 12.27
CA VAL A 312 10.59 -20.82 12.26
C VAL A 312 10.79 -21.32 10.84
N TYR A 313 9.70 -21.52 10.09
CA TYR A 313 9.76 -21.90 8.68
C TYR A 313 10.53 -20.89 7.82
N TYR A 314 10.31 -19.59 8.04
CA TYR A 314 11.07 -18.55 7.33
C TYR A 314 12.55 -18.56 7.65
N ARG A 315 12.90 -18.60 8.93
CA ARG A 315 14.30 -18.61 9.40
C ARG A 315 15.06 -19.81 8.84
N ASP A 316 14.44 -20.99 8.87
CA ASP A 316 15.15 -22.24 8.59
C ASP A 316 15.16 -22.62 7.10
N ILE A 317 14.17 -22.15 6.32
CA ILE A 317 13.95 -22.63 4.93
C ILE A 317 13.91 -21.48 3.91
N LEU A 318 13.23 -20.37 4.20
CA LEU A 318 12.88 -19.39 3.16
C LEU A 318 13.71 -18.13 3.13
N ALA A 319 14.29 -17.70 4.24
CA ALA A 319 15.07 -16.46 4.27
C ALA A 319 16.13 -16.40 3.15
N PRO A 320 16.85 -17.49 2.80
CA PRO A 320 17.81 -17.48 1.68
C PRO A 320 17.20 -17.28 0.28
N THR A 321 15.88 -17.38 0.14
CA THR A 321 15.15 -17.18 -1.13
C THR A 321 15.05 -15.70 -1.50
N PHE A 322 15.09 -14.82 -0.50
CA PHE A 322 14.92 -13.38 -0.65
C PHE A 322 16.27 -12.69 -0.62
N ASP A 323 16.47 -11.71 -1.50
CA ASP A 323 17.63 -10.83 -1.44
C ASP A 323 17.53 -9.86 -0.25
N GLU A 324 16.29 -9.49 0.12
CA GLU A 324 15.96 -8.67 1.29
C GLU A 324 14.64 -9.15 1.90
N LEU A 325 14.62 -9.40 3.21
CA LEU A 325 13.42 -9.85 3.93
C LEU A 325 13.14 -8.95 5.14
N TYR A 326 11.99 -8.27 5.09
CA TYR A 326 11.51 -7.36 6.11
C TYR A 326 10.51 -8.07 7.03
N LEU A 327 10.54 -7.70 8.31
CA LEU A 327 9.60 -8.18 9.31
C LEU A 327 8.96 -6.98 9.99
N ILE A 328 7.63 -6.90 9.95
CA ILE A 328 6.89 -5.73 10.45
C ILE A 328 5.64 -6.19 11.17
N GLY A 329 5.44 -5.69 12.38
CA GLY A 329 4.20 -5.84 13.12
C GLY A 329 4.22 -5.00 14.38
N LYS A 330 3.25 -5.24 15.25
CA LYS A 330 3.06 -4.46 16.46
C LYS A 330 3.11 -5.36 17.69
N ALA A 331 3.84 -4.93 18.71
CA ALA A 331 3.91 -5.67 19.97
C ALA A 331 2.53 -5.78 20.63
N GLN A 332 1.70 -4.74 20.49
CA GLN A 332 0.30 -4.72 20.89
C GLN A 332 -0.58 -4.44 19.66
N PRO A 333 -1.08 -5.48 19.00
CA PRO A 333 -1.98 -5.34 17.86
C PRO A 333 -3.23 -4.49 18.16
N ASP A 334 -3.68 -3.71 17.19
CA ASP A 334 -4.88 -2.87 17.30
C ASP A 334 -6.18 -3.70 17.26
N ALA A 335 -7.11 -3.47 18.18
CA ALA A 335 -8.39 -4.16 18.17
C ALA A 335 -9.31 -3.62 17.05
N LEU A 336 -9.82 -4.52 16.20
CA LEU A 336 -10.87 -4.18 15.25
C LEU A 336 -12.24 -4.14 15.93
N GLN A 337 -13.11 -3.26 15.45
CA GLN A 337 -14.46 -3.09 16.02
C GLN A 337 -15.47 -4.11 15.48
N ARG A 338 -15.23 -4.65 14.29
CA ARG A 338 -16.20 -5.48 13.57
C ARG A 338 -15.60 -6.82 13.18
N TRP A 339 -16.38 -7.88 13.37
CA TRP A 339 -16.02 -9.21 12.87
C TRP A 339 -16.44 -9.36 11.41
N SER A 340 -15.57 -9.96 10.60
CA SER A 340 -15.89 -10.35 9.22
C SER A 340 -15.05 -11.57 8.85
N ASN A 341 -15.67 -12.53 8.16
CA ASN A 341 -15.01 -13.75 7.65
C ASN A 341 -14.62 -13.61 6.16
N GLY A 342 -14.22 -12.40 5.73
CA GLY A 342 -13.88 -12.07 4.35
C GLY A 342 -15.02 -11.41 3.56
N GLY A 343 -14.74 -11.09 2.30
CA GLY A 343 -15.66 -10.49 1.34
C GLY A 343 -15.85 -8.98 1.48
N GLN A 344 -16.99 -8.50 1.00
CA GLN A 344 -17.29 -7.05 0.93
C GLN A 344 -17.45 -6.39 2.31
N THR A 345 -17.69 -7.18 3.37
CA THR A 345 -17.82 -6.69 4.75
C THR A 345 -16.46 -6.51 5.44
N GLN A 346 -15.38 -7.09 4.89
CA GLN A 346 -14.03 -6.95 5.44
C GLN A 346 -13.40 -5.61 5.04
N ARG A 347 -13.96 -4.51 5.56
CA ARG A 347 -13.54 -3.12 5.32
C ARG A 347 -12.88 -2.51 6.56
N ASN A 348 -11.78 -3.09 7.02
CA ASN A 348 -10.99 -2.47 8.09
C ASN A 348 -10.43 -1.12 7.57
N PRO A 349 -10.21 -0.12 8.43
CA PRO A 349 -9.45 1.09 8.08
C PRO A 349 -7.98 0.75 7.79
N LEU A 350 -7.25 1.65 7.12
CA LEU A 350 -5.80 1.52 6.95
C LEU A 350 -5.12 1.46 8.33
N ASN A 351 -3.94 0.85 8.44
CA ASN A 351 -3.15 0.82 9.67
C ASN A 351 -1.75 1.41 9.46
N ALA A 352 -1.21 2.10 10.48
CA ALA A 352 0.15 2.63 10.49
C ALA A 352 1.22 1.57 10.18
N THR A 353 0.99 0.31 10.57
CA THR A 353 1.85 -0.84 10.23
C THR A 353 1.89 -1.11 8.72
N GLU A 354 0.77 -0.92 8.02
CA GLU A 354 0.69 -1.09 6.55
C GLU A 354 1.45 0.04 5.83
N VAL A 355 1.42 1.25 6.39
CA VAL A 355 2.24 2.38 5.93
C VAL A 355 3.74 2.09 6.14
N ALA A 356 4.13 1.58 7.32
CA ALA A 356 5.50 1.15 7.57
C ALA A 356 5.95 0.07 6.56
N ALA A 357 5.09 -0.91 6.26
CA ALA A 357 5.35 -1.93 5.25
C ALA A 357 5.52 -1.36 3.85
N ALA A 358 4.70 -0.38 3.47
CA ALA A 358 4.86 0.30 2.20
C ALA A 358 6.20 1.06 2.09
N ILE A 359 6.71 1.64 3.19
CA ILE A 359 8.05 2.27 3.20
C ILE A 359 9.16 1.23 2.99
N THR A 360 9.00 0.01 3.49
CA THR A 360 9.99 -1.06 3.21
C THR A 360 10.02 -1.46 1.73
N ALA A 361 8.86 -1.41 1.05
CA ALA A 361 8.80 -1.58 -0.40
C ALA A 361 9.54 -0.44 -1.12
N LEU A 362 9.36 0.81 -0.68
CA LEU A 362 10.10 1.97 -1.22
C LEU A 362 11.61 1.84 -0.99
N ASN A 363 12.04 1.44 0.21
CA ASN A 363 13.44 1.19 0.52
C ASN A 363 14.06 0.17 -0.45
N TYR A 364 13.35 -0.93 -0.68
CA TYR A 364 13.76 -1.97 -1.61
C TYR A 364 13.77 -1.50 -3.07
N PHE A 365 12.72 -0.77 -3.50
CA PHE A 365 12.65 -0.21 -4.84
C PHE A 365 13.64 0.92 -5.08
N ALA A 366 14.16 1.56 -4.04
CA ALA A 366 15.29 2.49 -4.14
C ALA A 366 16.64 1.77 -4.35
N GLY A 367 16.66 0.45 -4.29
CA GLY A 367 17.86 -0.36 -4.45
C GLY A 367 18.75 -0.37 -3.21
N ASN A 368 18.24 0.08 -2.07
CA ASN A 368 18.94 -0.05 -0.81
C ASN A 368 18.99 -1.52 -0.41
N ARG A 369 20.14 -1.91 0.12
CA ARG A 369 20.31 -3.18 0.81
C ARG A 369 20.35 -2.90 2.29
N VAL A 370 19.57 -3.65 3.05
CA VAL A 370 19.61 -3.52 4.51
C VAL A 370 20.66 -4.51 4.97
N GLY A 371 21.83 -4.01 5.38
CA GLY A 371 22.83 -4.75 6.15
C GLY A 371 23.60 -5.89 5.48
N SER A 372 24.36 -6.60 6.32
CA SER A 372 25.24 -7.73 5.99
C SER A 372 24.83 -8.96 6.82
N GLY A 373 23.84 -9.74 6.37
CA GLY A 373 23.55 -11.11 6.82
C GLY A 373 23.18 -11.39 8.30
N GLN A 374 23.30 -10.45 9.25
CA GLN A 374 22.99 -10.67 10.67
C GLN A 374 22.04 -9.60 11.24
N SER A 375 20.75 -9.93 11.24
CA SER A 375 19.63 -9.22 11.88
C SER A 375 19.32 -7.79 11.39
N TYR A 376 18.03 -7.55 11.11
CA TYR A 376 17.53 -6.31 10.51
C TYR A 376 16.46 -5.70 11.41
N SER A 377 16.58 -4.40 11.69
CA SER A 377 15.47 -3.61 12.24
C SER A 377 15.45 -2.29 11.49
N LEU A 378 14.43 -2.10 10.65
CA LEU A 378 14.18 -0.83 10.00
C LEU A 378 13.54 0.18 10.98
N ALA A 379 12.90 -0.32 12.04
CA ALA A 379 12.43 0.46 13.18
C ALA A 379 12.33 -0.46 14.40
N SER A 380 13.35 -0.46 15.27
CA SER A 380 13.10 -0.78 16.68
C SER A 380 12.60 0.52 17.29
N GLY A 381 11.35 0.57 17.73
CA GLY A 381 10.86 1.71 18.48
C GLY A 381 11.86 2.11 19.57
N ALA A 382 12.00 3.40 19.85
CA ALA A 382 12.75 3.85 21.02
C ALA A 382 12.30 3.04 22.25
N LYS A 383 13.19 2.80 23.22
CA LYS A 383 12.85 2.04 24.44
C LYS A 383 11.60 2.57 25.17
N ASP A 384 11.25 3.83 24.91
CA ASP A 384 10.15 4.57 25.53
C ASP A 384 8.92 4.70 24.60
N MET A 385 8.92 4.05 23.43
CA MET A 385 7.81 4.10 22.48
C MET A 385 6.62 3.36 23.08
N SER A 386 5.46 4.03 23.13
CA SER A 386 4.22 3.37 23.52
C SER A 386 3.95 2.22 22.54
N PRO A 387 3.75 0.98 23.02
CA PRO A 387 3.48 -0.16 22.14
C PRO A 387 2.14 -0.03 21.38
N SER A 388 1.30 0.95 21.74
CA SER A 388 -0.05 1.15 21.18
C SER A 388 -0.16 2.23 20.10
N VAL A 389 0.80 3.14 19.92
CA VAL A 389 0.71 4.24 18.93
C VAL A 389 2.06 4.55 18.29
N LEU A 390 2.05 4.84 16.99
CA LEU A 390 3.21 5.24 16.21
C LEU A 390 3.17 6.74 15.89
N ARG A 391 4.34 7.38 15.76
CA ARG A 391 4.49 8.69 15.10
C ARG A 391 5.17 8.50 13.75
N LEU A 392 5.11 9.52 12.89
CA LEU A 392 5.83 9.52 11.63
C LEU A 392 7.36 9.49 11.83
N ALA A 393 7.88 10.15 12.89
CA ALA A 393 9.28 10.04 13.28
C ALA A 393 9.73 8.62 13.69
N ASP A 394 8.80 7.72 14.01
CA ASP A 394 9.11 6.34 14.39
C ASP A 394 9.16 5.41 13.16
N LEU A 395 8.80 5.90 11.97
CA LEU A 395 8.88 5.16 10.72
C LEU A 395 10.32 5.01 10.22
N PRO A 396 10.60 3.94 9.45
CA PRO A 396 11.93 3.70 8.95
C PRO A 396 12.41 4.78 7.98
N VAL A 397 13.65 5.22 8.16
CA VAL A 397 14.36 6.08 7.22
C VAL A 397 15.03 5.20 6.16
N TYR A 398 14.85 5.53 4.89
CA TYR A 398 15.56 4.87 3.79
C TYR A 398 16.41 5.85 3.00
N MET A 399 17.34 5.35 2.19
CA MET A 399 18.26 6.17 1.43
C MET A 399 17.82 6.29 -0.04
N VAL A 400 18.00 7.44 -0.65
CA VAL A 400 17.83 7.61 -2.10
C VAL A 400 19.05 8.34 -2.62
N GLY A 401 19.90 7.63 -3.38
CA GLY A 401 21.18 8.14 -3.86
C GLY A 401 22.07 8.77 -2.77
N GLY A 402 22.06 8.18 -1.57
CA GLY A 402 22.83 8.67 -0.43
C GLY A 402 22.17 9.77 0.40
N GLN A 403 20.96 10.24 0.04
CA GLN A 403 20.19 11.17 0.86
C GLN A 403 19.16 10.42 1.73
N PRO A 404 19.04 10.74 3.03
CA PRO A 404 18.04 10.13 3.89
C PRO A 404 16.64 10.67 3.59
N VAL A 405 15.69 9.75 3.47
CA VAL A 405 14.26 10.02 3.28
C VAL A 405 13.53 9.50 4.51
N ASP A 406 13.13 10.43 5.38
CA ASP A 406 12.24 10.17 6.50
C ASP A 406 10.82 10.70 6.21
N ALA A 407 9.83 10.11 6.87
CA ALA A 407 8.43 10.39 6.57
C ALA A 407 8.03 11.83 6.93
N GLU A 408 8.49 12.37 8.06
CA GLU A 408 8.13 13.72 8.48
C GLU A 408 8.64 14.77 7.48
N LYS A 409 9.85 14.60 6.94
CA LYS A 409 10.37 15.47 5.88
C LYS A 409 9.49 15.47 4.64
N VAL A 410 9.07 14.30 4.16
CA VAL A 410 8.20 14.21 2.97
C VAL A 410 6.86 14.89 3.25
N PHE A 411 6.23 14.60 4.40
CA PHE A 411 4.95 15.23 4.75
C PHE A 411 5.05 16.76 4.86
N LEU A 412 6.08 17.28 5.54
CA LEU A 412 6.29 18.73 5.64
C LEU A 412 6.55 19.35 4.26
N SER A 413 7.39 18.70 3.44
CA SER A 413 7.73 19.20 2.11
C SER A 413 6.52 19.26 1.19
N THR A 414 5.67 18.23 1.24
CA THR A 414 4.44 18.17 0.45
C THR A 414 3.39 19.15 0.94
N ALA A 415 3.25 19.34 2.26
CA ALA A 415 2.39 20.38 2.79
C ALA A 415 2.81 21.78 2.32
N VAL A 416 4.12 22.10 2.39
CA VAL A 416 4.64 23.41 1.94
C VAL A 416 4.51 23.59 0.43
N LEU A 417 4.73 22.54 -0.38
CA LEU A 417 4.45 22.56 -1.81
C LEU A 417 3.00 22.97 -2.10
N VAL A 418 2.04 22.32 -1.43
CA VAL A 418 0.61 22.60 -1.60
C VAL A 418 0.36 24.09 -1.38
N HIS A 419 0.92 24.68 -0.31
CA HIS A 419 0.77 26.11 -0.04
C HIS A 419 1.38 27.00 -1.09
N LEU A 420 2.63 26.74 -1.46
CA LEU A 420 3.37 27.57 -2.40
C LEU A 420 2.67 27.64 -3.77
N LEU A 421 2.25 26.49 -4.29
CA LEU A 421 1.62 26.44 -5.59
C LEU A 421 0.15 26.87 -5.58
N GLN A 422 -0.59 26.69 -4.49
CA GLN A 422 -1.99 27.12 -4.44
C GLN A 422 -2.15 28.60 -4.09
N TYR A 423 -1.29 29.15 -3.22
CA TYR A 423 -1.58 30.42 -2.55
C TYR A 423 -0.50 31.49 -2.67
N GLN A 424 0.77 31.12 -2.93
CA GLN A 424 1.85 32.12 -3.05
C GLN A 424 1.87 32.82 -4.42
N ILE A 425 1.20 32.23 -5.40
CA ILE A 425 1.02 32.80 -6.74
C ILE A 425 -0.36 33.46 -6.79
N GLU A 426 -0.42 34.72 -7.23
CA GLU A 426 -1.66 35.49 -7.39
C GLU A 426 -2.42 35.04 -8.65
N TRP A 427 -2.86 33.78 -8.67
CA TRP A 427 -3.43 33.16 -9.86
C TRP A 427 -4.65 33.87 -10.45
N ASP A 428 -5.40 34.61 -9.64
CA ASP A 428 -6.60 35.33 -10.06
C ASP A 428 -6.29 36.72 -10.67
N ALA A 429 -5.04 37.19 -10.58
CA ALA A 429 -4.58 38.44 -11.18
C ALA A 429 -3.88 38.18 -12.52
N ASP A 430 -3.98 39.13 -13.46
CA ASP A 430 -3.16 39.10 -14.70
C ASP A 430 -1.68 39.03 -14.32
N ALA A 431 -0.91 38.13 -14.94
CA ALA A 431 0.52 37.97 -14.67
C ALA A 431 1.31 39.29 -14.80
N ARG A 432 0.88 40.25 -15.63
CA ARG A 432 1.47 41.61 -15.69
C ARG A 432 1.36 42.37 -14.38
N GLY A 433 0.30 42.11 -13.62
CA GLY A 433 0.04 42.70 -12.31
C GLY A 433 0.78 42.03 -11.15
N TRP A 434 1.37 40.83 -11.35
CA TRP A 434 2.16 40.18 -10.30
C TRP A 434 3.34 41.07 -9.92
N SER A 435 3.41 41.39 -8.64
CA SER A 435 4.45 42.25 -8.06
C SER A 435 5.85 41.66 -8.23
N ASP A 436 5.95 40.33 -8.15
CA ASP A 436 7.16 39.54 -8.34
C ASP A 436 7.04 38.57 -9.54
N ASP A 437 8.13 37.90 -9.90
CA ASP A 437 8.15 36.85 -10.93
C ASP A 437 8.38 35.45 -10.29
N PRO A 438 7.32 34.80 -9.74
CA PRO A 438 7.43 33.50 -9.06
C PRO A 438 8.03 32.46 -9.96
N GLY A 439 9.31 32.18 -9.75
CA GLY A 439 10.03 31.22 -10.55
C GLY A 439 9.98 31.55 -12.03
N GLY A 440 10.08 32.81 -12.46
CA GLY A 440 10.04 33.11 -13.91
C GLY A 440 8.69 32.87 -14.59
N LEU A 441 7.63 32.52 -13.86
CA LEU A 441 6.31 32.21 -14.41
C LEU A 441 5.60 33.44 -14.98
N ARG A 442 5.89 34.65 -14.47
CA ARG A 442 5.27 35.89 -14.92
C ARG A 442 5.50 36.07 -16.41
N HIS A 443 6.74 35.95 -16.86
CA HIS A 443 7.05 36.09 -18.28
C HIS A 443 6.35 35.04 -19.13
N LEU A 444 6.28 33.79 -18.66
CA LEU A 444 5.63 32.69 -19.38
C LEU A 444 4.11 32.91 -19.52
N TYR A 445 3.43 33.32 -18.43
CA TYR A 445 1.98 33.51 -18.43
C TYR A 445 1.52 34.83 -19.04
N GLN A 446 2.38 35.86 -19.05
CA GLN A 446 2.11 37.08 -19.82
C GLN A 446 1.92 36.79 -21.31
N LEU A 447 2.64 35.79 -21.84
CA LEU A 447 2.56 35.38 -23.23
C LEU A 447 1.37 34.43 -23.49
N ASP A 448 0.88 33.71 -22.47
CA ASP A 448 -0.25 32.79 -22.57
C ASP A 448 -1.16 32.82 -21.31
N PRO A 449 -2.12 33.76 -21.24
CA PRO A 449 -3.08 33.85 -20.14
C PRO A 449 -4.00 32.62 -20.01
N ALA A 450 -4.25 31.91 -21.11
CA ALA A 450 -5.08 30.70 -21.08
C ALA A 450 -4.35 29.54 -20.39
N ARG A 451 -3.01 29.49 -20.48
CA ARG A 451 -2.20 28.55 -19.69
C ARG A 451 -2.27 28.88 -18.20
N GLN A 452 -2.22 30.16 -17.81
CA GLN A 452 -2.35 30.56 -16.40
C GLN A 452 -3.63 30.00 -15.76
N GLU A 453 -4.77 30.20 -16.41
CA GLU A 453 -6.06 29.72 -15.88
C GLU A 453 -6.14 28.19 -15.83
N ARG A 454 -5.62 27.50 -16.87
CA ARG A 454 -5.54 26.03 -16.89
C ARG A 454 -4.67 25.50 -15.76
N ASP A 455 -3.51 26.11 -15.52
CA ASP A 455 -2.57 25.69 -14.47
C ASP A 455 -3.14 25.98 -13.09
N ARG A 456 -3.79 27.14 -12.88
CA ARG A 456 -4.53 27.47 -11.64
C ARG A 456 -5.53 26.37 -11.28
N LEU A 457 -6.43 26.02 -12.21
CA LEU A 457 -7.46 25.02 -11.97
C LEU A 457 -6.86 23.63 -11.71
N ALA A 458 -5.87 23.24 -12.50
CA ALA A 458 -5.26 21.92 -12.38
C ALA A 458 -4.44 21.76 -11.10
N TYR A 459 -3.63 22.76 -10.71
CA TYR A 459 -2.90 22.72 -9.45
C TYR A 459 -3.85 22.71 -8.26
N ARG A 460 -4.91 23.52 -8.28
CA ARG A 460 -5.92 23.51 -7.21
C ARG A 460 -6.46 22.09 -7.00
N LEU A 461 -6.99 21.47 -8.05
CA LEU A 461 -7.57 20.13 -7.98
C LEU A 461 -6.55 19.05 -7.58
N ALA A 462 -5.37 19.05 -8.19
CA ALA A 462 -4.37 18.02 -7.92
C ALA A 462 -3.80 18.12 -6.50
N LEU A 463 -3.55 19.34 -6.02
CA LEU A 463 -3.00 19.58 -4.68
C LEU A 463 -4.05 19.37 -3.58
N ASP A 464 -5.34 19.61 -3.86
CA ASP A 464 -6.44 19.23 -2.97
C ASP A 464 -6.52 17.70 -2.81
N LEU A 465 -6.40 16.93 -3.89
CA LEU A 465 -6.35 15.47 -3.83
C LEU A 465 -5.13 14.96 -3.04
N ILE A 466 -3.95 15.56 -3.24
CA ILE A 466 -2.74 15.23 -2.48
C ILE A 466 -2.97 15.52 -0.99
N ARG A 467 -3.56 16.67 -0.65
CA ARG A 467 -3.91 17.04 0.73
C ARG A 467 -4.86 16.02 1.36
N GLU A 468 -5.92 15.62 0.65
CA GLU A 468 -6.85 14.59 1.14
C GLU A 468 -6.17 13.25 1.38
N ILE A 469 -5.27 12.83 0.48
CA ILE A 469 -4.51 11.59 0.64
C ILE A 469 -3.60 11.67 1.88
N MET A 470 -2.92 12.80 2.10
CA MET A 470 -2.10 13.00 3.30
C MET A 470 -2.93 12.86 4.58
N VAL A 471 -4.11 13.49 4.62
CA VAL A 471 -5.03 13.39 5.75
C VAL A 471 -5.48 11.94 5.95
N ASP A 472 -5.99 11.28 4.91
CA ASP A 472 -6.45 9.89 4.97
C ASP A 472 -5.42 8.95 5.59
N MET A 473 -4.14 9.13 5.22
CA MET A 473 -3.05 8.26 5.65
C MET A 473 -2.72 8.33 7.14
N VAL A 474 -2.88 9.49 7.77
CA VAL A 474 -2.36 9.72 9.14
C VAL A 474 -3.43 10.16 10.14
N SER A 475 -4.64 10.44 9.68
CA SER A 475 -5.73 10.88 10.54
C SER A 475 -6.27 9.69 11.37
N PRO A 476 -6.28 9.77 12.73
CA PRO A 476 -6.71 8.67 13.60
C PRO A 476 -8.16 8.20 13.41
N ASP A 477 -9.03 9.04 12.85
CA ASP A 477 -10.42 8.69 12.47
C ASP A 477 -10.49 7.80 11.21
N ARG A 478 -9.45 7.81 10.38
CA ARG A 478 -9.40 7.09 9.09
C ARG A 478 -8.37 5.96 9.07
N THR A 479 -7.29 6.12 9.82
CA THR A 479 -6.17 5.17 9.88
C THR A 479 -5.81 4.85 11.32
N MET A 480 -5.76 3.56 11.65
CA MET A 480 -5.45 3.06 12.99
C MET A 480 -3.96 3.10 13.30
N GLY A 481 -3.64 3.18 14.59
CA GLY A 481 -2.27 2.99 15.09
C GLY A 481 -1.39 4.24 15.10
N TRP A 482 -1.92 5.41 14.75
CA TRP A 482 -1.21 6.69 14.84
C TRP A 482 -1.43 7.41 16.17
N SER A 483 -0.42 8.16 16.60
CA SER A 483 -0.57 9.14 17.69
C SER A 483 -1.55 10.25 17.28
N PRO A 484 -2.46 10.68 18.17
CA PRO A 484 -3.33 11.83 17.94
C PRO A 484 -2.59 13.13 17.58
N ASP A 485 -1.36 13.29 18.07
CA ASP A 485 -0.56 14.50 17.85
C ASP A 485 -0.23 14.75 16.37
N ILE A 486 -0.10 13.67 15.57
CA ILE A 486 0.22 13.79 14.13
C ILE A 486 -0.87 14.59 13.42
N ARG A 487 -2.14 14.34 13.77
CA ARG A 487 -3.27 15.06 13.19
C ARG A 487 -3.24 16.54 13.57
N ALA A 488 -2.99 16.82 14.85
CA ALA A 488 -2.90 18.20 15.33
C ALA A 488 -1.76 18.97 14.64
N ASP A 489 -0.62 18.32 14.41
CA ASP A 489 0.51 18.92 13.69
C ASP A 489 0.22 19.10 12.20
N LEU A 490 -0.46 18.14 11.57
CA LEU A 490 -0.80 18.24 10.16
C LEU A 490 -1.83 19.34 9.91
N ASP A 491 -2.84 19.46 10.77
CA ASP A 491 -3.87 20.50 10.65
C ASP A 491 -3.28 21.91 10.77
N LYS A 492 -2.23 22.13 11.57
CA LYS A 492 -1.49 23.41 11.62
C LYS A 492 -0.82 23.79 10.30
N LEU A 493 -0.74 22.86 9.36
CA LEU A 493 -0.21 23.08 8.02
C LEU A 493 -1.34 23.10 7.00
N ILE A 494 -2.23 22.11 6.95
CA ILE A 494 -3.11 21.93 5.79
C ILE A 494 -4.61 22.10 6.06
N ALA A 495 -5.03 22.51 7.26
CA ALA A 495 -6.45 22.75 7.53
C ALA A 495 -6.99 23.98 6.76
N PRO A 496 -8.29 24.03 6.45
CA PRO A 496 -8.91 25.21 5.82
C PRO A 496 -8.62 26.49 6.62
N GLY A 497 -8.19 27.57 5.93
CA GLY A 497 -7.84 28.85 6.54
C GLY A 497 -6.42 28.96 7.10
N VAL A 498 -5.62 27.88 7.06
CA VAL A 498 -4.22 27.88 7.50
C VAL A 498 -3.24 28.47 6.48
N GLU A 499 -3.68 28.64 5.23
CA GLU A 499 -2.92 29.27 4.13
C GLU A 499 -2.24 30.57 4.58
N SER A 500 -2.99 31.49 5.20
CA SER A 500 -2.47 32.78 5.66
C SER A 500 -1.39 32.62 6.73
N ALA A 501 -1.53 31.66 7.63
CA ALA A 501 -0.56 31.44 8.70
C ALA A 501 0.77 30.89 8.16
N VAL A 502 0.74 30.00 7.16
CA VAL A 502 1.94 29.51 6.50
C VAL A 502 2.63 30.64 5.74
N ILE A 503 1.88 31.45 4.99
CA ILE A 503 2.40 32.62 4.27
C ILE A 503 3.07 33.61 5.24
N GLU A 504 2.40 33.97 6.35
CA GLU A 504 2.98 34.89 7.35
C GLU A 504 4.32 34.38 7.90
N ARG A 505 4.41 33.07 8.22
CA ARG A 505 5.66 32.48 8.72
C ARG A 505 6.79 32.50 7.69
N MET A 506 6.45 32.38 6.42
CA MET A 506 7.40 32.44 5.31
C MET A 506 7.81 33.88 4.92
N LYS A 507 7.17 34.91 5.48
CA LYS A 507 7.61 36.30 5.23
C LYS A 507 9.00 36.55 5.79
N ARG A 508 9.69 37.52 5.18
CA ARG A 508 11.00 38.00 5.65
C ARG A 508 10.86 38.81 6.94
N ARG A 509 11.91 38.79 7.75
CA ARG A 509 12.05 39.64 8.92
C ARG A 509 12.82 40.93 8.58
N THR A 510 12.22 42.07 8.91
CA THR A 510 12.92 43.36 8.84
C THR A 510 13.61 43.63 10.17
N ARG A 511 14.91 43.92 10.18
CA ARG A 511 15.59 44.35 11.41
C ARG A 511 15.21 45.80 11.71
N LEU A 512 14.68 46.06 12.91
CA LEU A 512 14.53 47.41 13.43
C LEU A 512 15.90 47.98 13.84
N PHE A 513 16.04 49.31 13.75
CA PHE A 513 17.22 50.10 14.16
C PHE A 513 18.46 49.99 13.27
N GLY A 514 18.32 50.26 11.96
CA GLY A 514 19.45 50.62 11.09
C GLY A 514 20.41 49.49 10.70
N LEU A 515 20.08 48.24 11.03
CA LEU A 515 20.83 47.06 10.60
C LEU A 515 20.14 46.44 9.37
N ALA A 516 20.95 45.99 8.39
CA ALA A 516 20.47 45.41 7.14
C ALA A 516 19.39 44.32 7.35
N ALA A 517 18.41 44.25 6.45
CA ALA A 517 17.38 43.20 6.47
C ALA A 517 18.04 41.82 6.44
N ASP A 518 17.62 40.91 7.32
CA ASP A 518 18.00 39.50 7.19
C ASP A 518 17.00 38.78 6.29
N ASN A 519 17.51 37.93 5.41
CA ASN A 519 16.67 37.07 4.58
C ASN A 519 16.17 35.84 5.35
N ALA A 520 15.96 35.99 6.66
CA ALA A 520 15.44 34.92 7.51
C ALA A 520 13.91 34.94 7.50
N PRO A 521 13.25 33.76 7.54
CA PRO A 521 11.81 33.70 7.76
C PRO A 521 11.45 34.24 9.16
N GLN A 522 10.22 34.74 9.32
CA GLN A 522 9.72 35.20 10.62
C GLN A 522 9.68 34.06 11.64
N GLU A 523 9.27 32.86 11.21
CA GLU A 523 9.23 31.66 12.04
C GLU A 523 9.44 30.41 11.16
N ALA A 524 10.10 29.38 11.69
CA ALA A 524 10.24 28.11 10.99
C ALA A 524 8.91 27.32 10.97
N LEU A 525 8.57 26.74 9.83
CA LEU A 525 7.46 25.78 9.74
C LEU A 525 7.92 24.45 10.33
N ARG A 526 7.05 23.82 11.13
CA ARG A 526 7.35 22.60 11.88
C ARG A 526 6.30 21.54 11.66
N PHE A 527 6.75 20.29 11.66
CA PHE A 527 5.89 19.11 11.65
C PHE A 527 6.62 17.99 12.40
N GLY A 528 6.08 17.54 13.54
CA GLY A 528 6.80 16.62 14.40
C GLY A 528 8.17 17.16 14.80
N ARG A 529 9.25 16.44 14.45
CA ARG A 529 10.64 16.78 14.79
C ARG A 529 11.37 17.51 13.69
N VAL A 530 10.78 17.69 12.52
CA VAL A 530 11.42 18.37 11.40
C VAL A 530 10.93 19.80 11.29
N LYS A 531 11.82 20.65 10.77
CA LYS A 531 11.51 22.04 10.43
C LYS A 531 12.00 22.38 9.04
N VAL A 532 11.37 23.38 8.46
CA VAL A 532 11.84 24.00 7.22
C VAL A 532 11.85 25.51 7.39
N GLU A 533 12.96 26.12 6.97
CA GLU A 533 13.18 27.56 6.97
C GLU A 533 13.24 28.04 5.52
N LEU A 534 12.17 28.69 5.09
CA LEU A 534 11.96 29.14 3.72
C LEU A 534 11.34 30.54 3.75
N THR A 535 11.86 31.41 2.89
CA THR A 535 11.23 32.71 2.63
C THR A 535 10.46 32.68 1.32
N SER A 536 9.51 33.60 1.14
CA SER A 536 8.84 33.77 -0.15
C SER A 536 9.84 33.99 -1.30
N PHE A 537 10.95 34.70 -1.06
CA PHE A 537 11.99 34.93 -2.08
C PHE A 537 12.69 33.65 -2.53
N ASP A 538 12.86 32.68 -1.64
CA ASP A 538 13.44 31.40 -2.02
C ASP A 538 12.56 30.71 -3.06
N PHE A 539 11.24 30.73 -2.85
CA PHE A 539 10.27 30.23 -3.81
C PHE A 539 10.29 31.02 -5.13
N TYR A 540 10.35 32.36 -5.07
CA TYR A 540 10.45 33.20 -6.27
C TYR A 540 11.72 32.93 -7.09
N GLY A 541 12.79 32.39 -6.48
CA GLY A 541 14.01 32.00 -7.17
C GLY A 541 13.97 30.65 -7.90
N TRP A 542 12.91 29.85 -7.76
CA TRP A 542 12.81 28.51 -8.36
C TRP A 542 12.16 28.55 -9.73
N THR A 543 12.96 28.72 -10.77
CA THR A 543 12.47 28.87 -12.15
C THR A 543 12.36 27.53 -12.89
N PRO A 544 11.18 27.15 -13.43
CA PRO A 544 11.08 26.02 -14.33
C PRO A 544 11.70 26.36 -15.69
N PRO A 545 12.02 25.35 -16.51
CA PRO A 545 12.42 25.59 -17.91
C PRO A 545 11.27 26.26 -18.69
N PRO A 546 11.55 26.94 -19.83
CA PRO A 546 10.51 27.67 -20.60
C PRO A 546 9.32 26.80 -21.01
N GLU A 547 9.59 25.55 -21.37
CA GLU A 547 8.59 24.52 -21.62
C GLU A 547 8.64 23.49 -20.48
N PHE A 548 7.58 23.42 -19.68
CA PHE A 548 7.49 22.51 -18.54
C PHE A 548 6.07 21.97 -18.41
N LYS A 549 5.94 20.73 -17.94
CA LYS A 549 4.64 20.18 -17.51
C LYS A 549 4.37 20.58 -16.07
N ARG A 550 3.10 20.73 -15.67
CA ARG A 550 2.75 21.08 -14.28
C ARG A 550 3.48 20.23 -13.22
N GLY A 551 3.56 18.92 -13.42
CA GLY A 551 4.26 18.04 -12.49
C GLY A 551 5.78 18.22 -12.45
N ASP A 552 6.42 18.70 -13.54
CA ASP A 552 7.85 19.03 -13.52
C ASP A 552 8.13 20.22 -12.60
N TYR A 553 7.28 21.25 -12.67
CA TYR A 553 7.41 22.40 -11.78
C TYR A 553 7.07 22.04 -10.33
N ALA A 554 5.99 21.27 -10.11
CA ALA A 554 5.68 20.77 -8.76
C ALA A 554 6.85 20.00 -8.15
N ARG A 555 7.48 19.12 -8.94
CA ARG A 555 8.66 18.36 -8.51
C ARG A 555 9.85 19.27 -8.21
N LEU A 556 10.11 20.29 -9.02
CA LEU A 556 11.16 21.27 -8.77
C LEU A 556 10.95 21.96 -7.42
N VAL A 557 9.74 22.48 -7.18
CA VAL A 557 9.37 23.16 -5.93
C VAL A 557 9.52 22.21 -4.75
N TRP A 558 8.95 21.01 -4.85
CA TRP A 558 9.02 19.99 -3.79
C TRP A 558 10.45 19.62 -3.44
N ALA A 559 11.32 19.38 -4.42
CA ALA A 559 12.70 18.97 -4.18
C ALA A 559 13.52 20.08 -3.51
N ASN A 560 13.27 21.36 -3.85
CA ASN A 560 13.92 22.48 -3.19
C ASN A 560 13.45 22.63 -1.73
N VAL A 561 12.16 22.45 -1.46
CA VAL A 561 11.63 22.44 -0.08
C VAL A 561 12.23 21.27 0.71
N PHE A 562 12.25 20.08 0.14
CA PHE A 562 12.80 18.88 0.76
C PHE A 562 14.27 19.05 1.14
N ALA A 563 15.08 19.62 0.23
CA ALA A 563 16.50 19.88 0.48
C ALA A 563 16.76 20.85 1.64
N ARG A 564 15.79 21.73 1.96
CA ARG A 564 15.87 22.66 3.10
C ARG A 564 15.23 22.13 4.38
N THR A 565 14.60 20.97 4.33
CA THR A 565 13.95 20.38 5.49
C THR A 565 14.97 19.59 6.32
N GLY A 566 15.10 19.95 7.58
CA GLY A 566 16.08 19.37 8.50
C GLY A 566 15.47 19.02 9.85
N ALA A 567 16.23 18.28 10.67
CA ALA A 567 15.85 18.05 12.06
C ALA A 567 15.80 19.38 12.82
N ALA A 568 14.83 19.52 13.74
CA ALA A 568 14.82 20.62 14.69
C ALA A 568 15.99 20.45 15.68
N SER A 569 16.83 21.49 15.77
CA SER A 569 17.94 21.61 16.73
C SER A 569 17.45 21.66 18.17
#